data_AF-A0A1G7PTR0-F1
#
_entry.id   AF-A0A1G7PTR0-F1
#
_cell.length_a   1.000
_cell.length_b   1.000
_cell.length_c   1.000
_cell.angle_alpha   90.00
_cell.angle_beta   90.00
_cell.angle_gamma   90.00
#
_symmetry.space_group_name_H-M   'P 1'
#
loop_
_entity.id
_entity.type
_entity.pdbx_description
1 polymer ?
#
loop_
_entity_poly.entity_id
_entity_poly.type
_entity_poly.pdbx_seq_one_letter_code
_entity_poly.pdbx_strand_id
1 'polypeptide(L)'
;MHIPCIATETAFDVQCPVCGRGFLLLTEPTLSLQRGSMRRHARRALAAQHDQPLASSGNVHSDEVFDLPGWDGEPEGSSVALDFTATLRLQTTH
;
A
#
# COMPACT_ATOMS: atom_id res chain seq x y z
N MET A 1 6.73 2.77 9.13
CA MET A 1 5.53 1.96 9.45
C MET A 1 5.61 0.61 8.76
N HIS A 2 4.79 -0.35 9.20
CA HIS A 2 4.67 -1.68 8.62
C HIS A 2 3.30 -1.85 7.98
N ILE A 3 3.21 -2.55 6.86
CA ILE A 3 1.93 -2.89 6.23
C ILE A 3 1.67 -4.37 6.50
N PRO A 4 0.74 -4.73 7.41
CA PRO A 4 0.35 -6.11 7.61
C PRO A 4 -0.34 -6.63 6.36
N CYS A 5 0.01 -7.85 5.96
CA CYS A 5 -0.51 -8.50 4.76
C CYS A 5 -0.68 -10.00 4.97
N ILE A 6 -1.59 -10.60 4.20
CA ILE A 6 -1.90 -12.03 4.27
C ILE A 6 -2.14 -12.61 2.88
N ALA A 7 -1.70 -13.84 2.65
CA ALA A 7 -1.92 -14.57 1.40
C ALA A 7 -3.40 -14.90 1.20
N THR A 8 -3.86 -14.87 -0.05
CA THR A 8 -5.25 -15.13 -0.42
C THR A 8 -5.37 -15.59 -1.86
N GLU A 9 -6.34 -16.46 -2.13
CA GLU A 9 -6.59 -17.05 -3.46
C GLU A 9 -7.83 -16.46 -4.16
N THR A 10 -8.71 -15.78 -3.42
CA THR A 10 -10.05 -15.39 -3.91
C THR A 10 -10.18 -13.91 -4.23
N ALA A 11 -9.56 -13.03 -3.43
CA ALA A 11 -9.57 -11.58 -3.64
C ALA A 11 -8.30 -10.98 -3.06
N PHE A 12 -7.51 -10.31 -3.90
CA PHE A 12 -6.23 -9.70 -3.51
C PHE A 12 -6.16 -8.22 -3.88
N ASP A 13 -5.49 -7.44 -3.04
CA ASP A 13 -5.14 -6.05 -3.33
C ASP A 13 -3.90 -5.94 -4.21
N VAL A 14 -2.97 -6.89 -4.02
CA VAL A 14 -1.68 -6.92 -4.69
C VAL A 14 -1.29 -8.36 -5.01
N GLN A 15 -0.61 -8.56 -6.14
CA GLN A 15 -0.06 -9.84 -6.55
C GLN A 15 1.47 -9.73 -6.57
N CYS A 16 2.17 -10.74 -6.07
CA CYS A 16 3.61 -10.82 -6.21
C CYS A 16 3.97 -10.98 -7.69
N PRO A 17 4.84 -10.13 -8.25
CA PRO A 17 5.21 -10.22 -9.67
C PRO A 17 6.13 -11.40 -9.98
N VAL A 18 6.70 -12.07 -8.98
CA VAL A 18 7.65 -13.19 -9.16
C VAL A 18 6.93 -14.53 -9.19
N CYS A 19 6.10 -14.83 -8.18
CA CYS A 19 5.43 -16.13 -8.04
C CYS A 19 3.92 -16.08 -8.28
N GLY A 20 3.32 -14.90 -8.50
CA GLY A 20 1.91 -14.75 -8.81
C GLY A 20 0.94 -14.94 -7.62
N ARG A 21 1.43 -15.16 -6.40
CA ARG A 21 0.57 -15.25 -5.21
C ARG A 21 -0.13 -13.90 -4.92
N GLY A 22 -1.41 -13.97 -4.56
CA GLY A 22 -2.23 -12.81 -4.19
C GLY A 22 -2.15 -12.51 -2.69
N PHE A 23 -2.20 -11.23 -2.34
CA PHE A 23 -2.15 -10.75 -0.96
C PHE A 23 -3.18 -9.63 -0.70
N LEU A 24 -3.77 -9.65 0.48
CA LEU A 24 -4.59 -8.56 1.03
C LEU A 24 -3.73 -7.65 1.90
N LEU A 25 -3.94 -6.34 1.81
CA LEU A 25 -3.30 -5.36 2.68
C LEU A 25 -4.27 -5.01 3.82
N LEU A 26 -3.90 -5.34 5.05
CA LEU A 26 -4.77 -5.19 6.23
C LEU A 26 -4.68 -3.78 6.82
N THR A 27 -5.04 -2.78 6.03
CA THR A 27 -4.95 -1.37 6.43
C THR A 27 -6.31 -0.69 6.49
N GLU A 28 -6.40 0.38 7.27
CA GLU A 28 -7.60 1.21 7.34
C GLU A 28 -8.00 1.77 5.95
N PRO A 29 -9.26 2.18 5.76
CA PRO A 29 -9.71 2.81 4.53
C PRO A 29 -8.90 4.07 4.20
N THR A 30 -7.86 3.93 3.40
CA THR A 30 -7.02 5.05 2.93
C THR A 30 -7.58 5.67 1.65
N LEU A 31 -7.21 6.92 1.39
CA LEU A 31 -7.52 7.62 0.13
C LEU A 31 -6.99 6.82 -1.07
N SER A 32 -7.68 6.89 -2.22
CA SER A 32 -7.32 6.12 -3.43
C SER A 32 -5.86 6.29 -3.86
N LEU A 33 -5.29 7.49 -3.68
CA LEU A 33 -3.88 7.79 -3.97
C LEU A 33 -2.92 7.05 -3.02
N GLN A 34 -3.23 6.99 -1.73
CA GLN A 34 -2.43 6.23 -0.75
C GLN A 34 -2.47 4.73 -1.08
N ARG A 35 -3.64 4.18 -1.43
CA ARG A 35 -3.74 2.77 -1.88
C ARG A 35 -2.85 2.46 -3.09
N GLY A 36 -2.77 3.39 -4.05
CA GLY A 36 -1.91 3.24 -5.21
C GLY A 36 -0.42 3.12 -4.84
N SER A 37 0.06 4.01 -3.97
CA SER A 37 1.44 3.98 -3.49
C SER A 37 1.72 2.78 -2.59
N MET A 38 0.79 2.40 -1.70
CA MET A 38 0.90 1.20 -0.88
C MET A 38 1.00 -0.07 -1.73
N ARG A 39 0.17 -0.21 -2.78
CA ARG A 39 0.25 -1.36 -3.70
C ARG A 39 1.59 -1.41 -4.43
N ARG A 40 2.11 -0.27 -4.89
CA ARG A 40 3.44 -0.20 -5.53
C ARG A 40 4.54 -0.62 -4.56
N HIS A 41 4.50 -0.11 -3.34
CA HIS A 41 5.44 -0.48 -2.28
C HIS A 41 5.36 -1.97 -1.96
N ALA A 42 4.15 -2.50 -1.77
CA ALA A 42 3.92 -3.90 -1.49
C ALA A 42 4.46 -4.82 -2.60
N ARG A 43 4.28 -4.47 -3.88
CA ARG A 43 4.87 -5.23 -4.99
C ARG A 43 6.39 -5.31 -4.92
N ARG A 44 7.06 -4.19 -4.59
CA ARG A 44 8.52 -4.14 -4.46
C ARG A 44 9.00 -4.97 -3.26
N ALA A 45 8.34 -4.81 -2.12
CA ALA A 45 8.66 -5.57 -0.91
C ALA A 45 8.46 -7.08 -1.10
N LEU A 46 7.38 -7.50 -1.76
CA LEU A 46 7.14 -8.90 -2.11
C LEU A 46 8.20 -9.45 -3.07
N ALA A 47 8.59 -8.67 -4.10
CA ALA A 47 9.65 -9.10 -5.01
C ALA A 47 10.99 -9.28 -4.28
N ALA A 48 11.37 -8.34 -3.41
CA ALA A 48 12.63 -8.37 -2.68
C ALA A 48 12.78 -9.57 -1.73
N GLN A 49 11.67 -10.20 -1.31
CA GLN A 49 11.73 -11.44 -0.53
C GLN A 49 12.36 -12.59 -1.33
N HIS A 50 12.15 -12.63 -2.65
CA HIS A 50 12.75 -13.64 -3.53
C HIS A 50 14.25 -13.45 -3.75
N ASP A 51 14.79 -12.25 -3.49
CA ASP A 51 16.22 -11.96 -3.60
C ASP A 51 17.01 -12.41 -2.36
N GLN A 52 16.33 -12.85 -1.30
CA GLN A 52 16.99 -13.30 -0.07
C GLN A 52 17.63 -14.70 -0.26
N PRO A 53 18.84 -14.96 0.25
CA PRO A 53 19.53 -16.25 0.07
C PRO A 53 18.76 -17.47 0.60
N LEU A 54 17.87 -17.24 1.57
CA LEU A 54 16.99 -18.26 2.17
C LEU A 54 15.72 -18.54 1.34
N ALA A 55 15.44 -17.77 0.29
CA ALA A 55 14.25 -17.88 -0.57
C ALA A 55 14.30 -19.06 -1.55
N SER A 56 15.16 -20.05 -1.30
CA SER A 56 15.41 -21.18 -2.22
C SER A 56 14.23 -22.17 -2.33
N SER A 57 13.15 -21.96 -1.58
CA SER A 57 11.89 -22.64 -1.82
C SER A 57 10.96 -21.71 -2.61
N GLY A 58 10.29 -22.21 -3.64
CA GLY A 58 9.34 -21.45 -4.46
C GLY A 58 8.13 -20.87 -3.70
N ASN A 59 8.16 -20.92 -2.36
CA ASN A 59 7.16 -20.40 -1.47
C ASN A 59 7.79 -19.54 -0.35
N VAL A 60 8.48 -18.46 -0.74
CA VAL A 60 9.14 -17.52 0.20
C VAL A 60 8.16 -16.68 1.04
N HIS A 61 6.90 -16.60 0.61
CA HIS A 61 5.88 -15.82 1.29
C HIS A 61 5.20 -16.67 2.37
N SER A 62 5.01 -16.10 3.55
CA SER A 62 4.23 -16.72 4.61
C SER A 62 2.74 -16.79 4.23
N ASP A 63 2.10 -17.89 4.62
CA ASP A 63 0.63 -18.01 4.60
C ASP A 63 -0.02 -17.35 5.82
N GLU A 64 0.78 -17.01 6.84
CA GLU A 64 0.36 -16.23 8.00
C GLU A 64 0.39 -14.73 7.72
N VAL A 65 -0.18 -13.92 8.63
CA VAL A 65 -0.06 -12.46 8.55
C VAL A 65 1.40 -12.05 8.75
N PHE A 66 1.96 -11.26 7.84
CA PHE A 66 3.31 -10.73 7.94
C PHE A 66 3.36 -9.24 7.59
N ASP A 67 4.41 -8.57 8.05
CA ASP A 67 4.60 -7.15 7.84
C ASP A 67 5.51 -6.86 6.65
N LEU A 68 5.04 -6.03 5.72
CA LEU A 68 5.88 -5.48 4.65
C LEU A 68 6.69 -4.30 5.20
N PRO A 69 8.03 -4.34 5.13
CA PRO A 69 8.89 -3.29 5.67
C PRO A 69 8.92 -2.04 4.77
N GLY A 70 9.26 -0.89 5.35
CA GLY A 70 9.65 0.32 4.60
C GLY A 70 8.51 1.21 4.11
N TRP A 71 7.30 1.11 4.68
CA TRP A 71 6.23 2.07 4.38
C TRP A 71 6.32 3.27 5.32
N ASP A 72 6.61 4.45 4.80
CA ASP A 72 6.76 5.67 5.63
C ASP A 72 5.43 6.38 5.92
N GLY A 73 4.28 5.81 5.53
CA GLY A 73 2.97 6.42 5.80
C GLY A 73 2.57 7.53 4.83
N GLU A 74 3.55 8.14 4.17
CA GLU A 74 3.30 9.34 3.40
C GLU A 74 2.92 9.02 1.95
N PRO A 75 1.78 9.54 1.45
CA PRO A 75 1.65 9.72 0.02
C PRO A 75 2.78 10.66 -0.43
N GLU A 76 3.50 10.34 -1.51
CA GLU A 76 4.53 11.20 -2.13
C GLU A 76 3.93 12.53 -2.69
N GLY A 77 3.20 13.30 -1.89
CA GLY A 77 2.42 14.45 -2.35
C GLY A 77 1.72 15.27 -1.28
N SER A 78 2.13 15.22 -0.01
CA SER A 78 1.65 16.18 1.00
C SER A 78 2.64 17.31 1.25
N SER A 79 2.92 18.08 0.18
CA SER A 79 3.46 19.43 0.28
C SER A 79 2.79 20.34 -0.76
N VAL A 80 1.47 20.21 -0.89
CA VAL A 80 0.65 21.33 -1.35
C VAL A 80 -0.11 21.81 -0.13
N ALA A 81 0.42 22.83 0.51
CA ALA A 81 -0.35 23.68 1.40
C ALA A 81 -1.57 24.16 0.58
N LEU A 82 -2.72 23.50 0.77
CA LEU A 82 -3.99 24.08 0.36
C LEU A 82 -4.22 25.23 1.33
N ASP A 83 -3.69 26.40 0.96
CA ASP A 83 -4.16 27.68 1.44
C ASP A 83 -5.65 27.76 1.07
N PHE A 84 -6.50 27.25 1.97
CA PHE A 84 -7.95 27.40 1.89
C PHE A 84 -8.31 28.82 2.38
N THR A 85 -7.71 29.83 1.75
CA THR A 85 -8.06 31.24 1.89
C THR A 85 -8.56 31.76 0.54
N ALA A 86 -9.62 31.15 0.03
CA ALA A 86 -10.43 31.72 -1.04
C ALA A 86 -11.90 31.79 -0.58
N THR A 87 -12.12 32.73 0.33
CA THR A 87 -13.26 33.65 0.37
C THR A 87 -14.63 33.05 0.00
N LEU A 88 -15.27 32.40 0.97
CA LEU A 88 -16.72 32.37 1.08
C LEU A 88 -17.22 33.79 1.37
N ARG A 89 -17.28 34.64 0.35
CA ARG A 89 -18.16 35.81 0.43
C ARG A 89 -19.58 35.32 0.16
N LEU A 90 -20.33 35.20 1.25
CA LEU A 90 -21.77 35.35 1.26
C LEU A 90 -22.15 36.49 0.31
N GLN A 91 -23.15 36.25 -0.54
CA GLN A 91 -24.19 37.24 -0.71
C GLN A 91 -25.52 36.59 -1.04
N THR A 92 -26.26 36.41 0.05
CA THR A 92 -27.70 36.29 0.21
C THR A 92 -28.44 37.40 -0.54
N THR A 93 -29.49 37.01 -1.27
CA THR A 93 -30.75 37.73 -1.58
C THR A 93 -30.80 39.26 -1.57
N HIS A 94 -31.28 39.86 -2.68
CA HIS A 94 -32.58 40.56 -2.71
C HIS A 94 -33.08 40.71 -4.15
#